data_AF-X1P5J0-F1
#
_entry.id   AF-X1P5J0-F1
#
_cell.length_a   1.000
_cell.length_b   1.000
_cell.length_c   1.000
_cell.angle_alpha   90.00
_cell.angle_beta   90.00
_cell.angle_gamma   90.00
#
_symmetry.space_group_name_H-M   'P 1'
#
loop_
_entity.id
_entity.type
_entity.pdbx_description
1 polymer ?
#
loop_
_entity_poly.entity_id
_entity_poly.type
_entity_poly.pdbx_seq_one_letter_code
_entity_poly.pdbx_strand_id
1 'polypeptide(L)'
;MVAWVGGFSFFAFLTTLTREIIKDMEDFEGDRAYGRKTIPVVIGLNNTKFVIVLLTFVIIACLVLVYVKYLTDLITLIYLMITLILPYLFIIYRIIKADSGRDYHFASSLYKITMLLGVLYSLVADYIINKTF
;
A
#
# COMPACT_ATOMS: atom_id res chain seq x y z
N MET A 1 -15.74 -1.98 19.18
CA MET A 1 -16.08 -2.58 17.87
C MET A 1 -15.95 -1.58 16.72
N VAL A 2 -16.63 -0.42 16.77
CA VAL A 2 -16.60 0.60 15.71
C VAL A 2 -15.19 1.08 15.35
N ALA A 3 -14.32 1.32 16.35
CA ALA A 3 -12.95 1.79 16.10
C ALA A 3 -12.09 0.81 15.29
N TRP A 4 -12.26 -0.50 15.51
CA TRP A 4 -11.54 -1.54 14.76
C TRP A 4 -12.03 -1.62 13.32
N VAL A 5 -13.35 -1.64 13.11
CA VAL A 5 -13.93 -1.62 11.76
C VAL A 5 -13.50 -0.36 11.02
N GLY A 6 -13.56 0.81 11.66
CA GLY A 6 -13.10 2.07 11.09
C GLY A 6 -11.63 2.05 10.70
N GLY A 7 -10.75 1.49 11.55
CA GLY A 7 -9.33 1.35 11.25
C GLY A 7 -9.05 0.48 10.02
N PHE A 8 -9.67 -0.71 9.94
CA PHE A 8 -9.52 -1.60 8.79
C PHE A 8 -10.11 -1.00 7.51
N SER A 9 -11.31 -0.40 7.57
CA SER A 9 -11.93 0.25 6.42
C SER A 9 -11.10 1.44 5.92
N PHE A 10 -10.57 2.26 6.82
CA PHE A 10 -9.70 3.37 6.47
C PHE A 10 -8.40 2.90 5.81
N PHE A 11 -7.77 1.85 6.38
CA PHE A 11 -6.57 1.26 5.80
C PHE A 11 -6.83 0.67 4.41
N ALA A 12 -7.89 -0.13 4.25
CA ALA A 12 -8.26 -0.72 2.97
C ALA A 12 -8.62 0.33 1.92
N PHE A 13 -9.30 1.41 2.32
CA PHE A 13 -9.57 2.55 1.46
C PHE A 13 -8.26 3.21 0.99
N LEU A 14 -7.35 3.51 1.92
CA LEU A 14 -6.10 4.21 1.62
C LEU A 14 -5.18 3.40 0.71
N THR A 15 -5.03 2.10 0.97
CA THR A 15 -4.23 1.20 0.12
C THR A 15 -4.83 1.04 -1.27
N THR A 16 -6.16 0.89 -1.36
CA THR A 16 -6.87 0.76 -2.64
C THR A 16 -6.80 2.06 -3.44
N LEU A 17 -7.01 3.21 -2.79
CA LEU A 17 -6.88 4.53 -3.41
C LEU A 17 -5.48 4.70 -4.01
N THR A 18 -4.43 4.40 -3.23
CA THR A 18 -3.05 4.50 -3.70
C THR A 18 -2.80 3.58 -4.90
N ARG A 19 -3.35 2.36 -4.89
CA ARG A 19 -3.23 1.39 -6.00
C ARG A 19 -3.92 1.86 -7.27
N GLU A 20 -5.12 2.43 -7.19
CA GLU A 20 -5.82 2.97 -8.36
C GLU A 20 -5.04 4.15 -8.95
N ILE A 21 -4.47 5.04 -8.13
CA ILE A 21 -3.63 6.15 -8.62
C ILE A 21 -2.39 5.62 -9.37
N ILE A 22 -1.73 4.57 -8.85
CA ILE A 22 -0.59 3.93 -9.55
C ILE A 22 -1.05 3.33 -10.88
N LYS A 23 -2.24 2.73 -10.94
CA LYS A 23 -2.80 2.18 -12.17
C LYS A 23 -3.14 3.30 -13.18
N ASP A 24 -3.67 4.43 -12.74
CA ASP A 24 -3.87 5.60 -13.61
C ASP A 24 -2.55 6.11 -14.21
N MET A 25 -1.41 5.93 -13.51
CA MET A 25 -0.08 6.26 -14.06
C MET A 25 0.40 5.25 -15.10
N GLU A 26 0.03 3.98 -14.97
CA GLU A 26 0.26 2.94 -15.97
C GLU A 26 -0.49 3.27 -17.27
N ASP A 27 -1.74 3.71 -17.16
CA ASP A 27 -2.64 4.01 -18.29
C ASP A 27 -2.50 5.47 -18.81
N PHE A 28 -1.49 6.22 -18.35
CA PHE A 28 -1.35 7.66 -18.60
C PHE A 28 -1.39 8.08 -20.08
N GLU A 29 -0.67 7.38 -20.95
CA GLU A 29 -0.62 7.72 -22.39
C GLU A 29 -1.98 7.51 -23.06
N GLY A 30 -2.67 6.42 -22.72
CA GLY A 30 -4.01 6.13 -23.22
C GLY A 30 -5.02 7.15 -22.70
N ASP A 31 -5.03 7.39 -21.40
CA ASP A 31 -5.95 8.35 -20.77
C ASP A 31 -5.77 9.77 -21.32
N ARG A 32 -4.52 10.17 -21.59
CA ARG A 32 -4.22 11.46 -22.24
C ARG A 32 -4.73 11.51 -23.68
N ALA A 33 -4.56 10.44 -24.46
CA ALA A 33 -5.03 10.37 -25.85
C ALA A 33 -6.57 10.39 -25.94
N TYR A 34 -7.26 9.75 -24.98
CA TYR A 34 -8.73 9.72 -24.91
C TYR A 34 -9.33 10.92 -24.14
N GLY A 35 -8.51 11.86 -23.66
CA GLY A 35 -8.98 13.07 -22.96
C GLY A 35 -9.59 12.81 -21.58
N ARG A 36 -9.23 11.71 -20.92
CA ARG A 36 -9.66 11.38 -19.56
C ARG A 36 -8.93 12.25 -18.54
N LYS A 37 -9.65 12.69 -17.51
CA LYS A 37 -9.12 13.56 -16.45
C LYS A 37 -8.76 12.73 -15.21
N THR A 38 -7.71 11.92 -15.29
CA THR A 38 -7.14 11.22 -14.12
C THR A 38 -6.14 12.11 -13.39
N ILE A 39 -5.83 11.78 -12.13
CA ILE A 39 -4.85 12.52 -11.32
C ILE A 39 -3.54 12.72 -12.09
N PRO A 40 -2.88 11.67 -12.63
CA PRO A 40 -1.63 11.86 -13.36
C PRO A 40 -1.76 12.72 -14.61
N VAL A 41 -2.90 12.72 -15.30
CA VAL A 41 -3.14 13.59 -16.46
C VAL A 41 -3.30 15.06 -16.05
N VAL A 42 -3.95 15.34 -14.92
CA VAL A 42 -4.23 16.73 -14.48
C VAL A 42 -3.02 17.37 -13.79
N ILE A 43 -2.37 16.66 -12.86
CA ILE A 43 -1.27 17.22 -12.07
C ILE A 43 0.12 16.81 -12.58
N GLY A 44 0.19 15.90 -13.56
CA GLY A 44 1.44 15.38 -14.12
C GLY A 44 2.00 14.18 -13.34
N LEU A 45 2.85 13.39 -14.00
CA LEU A 45 3.43 12.17 -13.43
C LEU A 45 4.30 12.47 -12.20
N ASN A 46 5.15 13.49 -12.23
CA ASN A 46 6.05 13.80 -11.10
C ASN A 46 5.30 14.19 -9.82
N ASN A 47 4.26 15.00 -9.93
CA ASN A 47 3.44 15.36 -8.76
C ASN A 47 2.64 14.16 -8.26
N THR A 48 2.20 13.29 -9.16
CA THR A 48 1.49 12.05 -8.79
C THR A 48 2.42 11.08 -8.06
N LYS A 49 3.69 10.95 -8.47
CA LYS A 49 4.71 10.20 -7.72
C LYS A 49 4.81 10.72 -6.28
N PHE A 50 4.87 12.04 -6.09
CA PHE A 50 4.94 12.63 -4.75
C PHE A 50 3.70 12.27 -3.91
N VAL A 51 2.50 12.35 -4.48
CA VAL A 51 1.25 11.95 -3.82
C VAL A 51 1.29 10.48 -3.41
N ILE A 52 1.71 9.57 -4.29
CA ILE A 52 1.81 8.13 -3.99
C ILE A 52 2.82 7.87 -2.87
N VAL A 53 3.98 8.53 -2.90
CA VAL A 53 5.00 8.38 -1.85
C VAL A 53 4.44 8.84 -0.51
N LEU A 54 3.76 9.98 -0.47
CA LEU A 54 3.14 10.51 0.75
C LEU A 54 2.06 9.56 1.28
N LEU A 55 1.15 9.08 0.43
CA LEU A 55 0.11 8.12 0.83
C LEU A 55 0.71 6.80 1.33
N THR A 56 1.73 6.28 0.64
CA THR A 56 2.43 5.04 1.06
C THR A 56 3.12 5.24 2.41
N PHE A 57 3.69 6.42 2.67
CA PHE A 57 4.30 6.73 3.96
C PHE A 57 3.25 6.77 5.09
N VAL A 58 2.06 7.34 4.82
CA VAL A 58 0.94 7.32 5.76
C VAL A 58 0.49 5.88 6.05
N ILE A 59 0.41 5.01 5.03
CA ILE A 59 0.09 3.58 5.18
C ILE A 59 1.09 2.89 6.12
N ILE A 60 2.40 3.12 5.91
CA ILE A 60 3.45 2.57 6.78
C ILE A 60 3.33 3.11 8.20
N ALA A 61 3.10 4.42 8.37
CA ALA A 61 2.93 5.03 9.68
C ALA A 61 1.73 4.44 10.44
N CYS A 62 0.60 4.23 9.76
CA CYS A 62 -0.56 3.55 10.34
C CYS A 62 -0.22 2.12 10.81
N LEU A 63 0.53 1.34 10.02
CA LEU A 63 0.96 -0.01 10.41
C LEU A 63 1.84 0.00 11.66
N VAL A 64 2.82 0.91 11.72
CA VAL A 64 3.71 1.05 12.88
C VAL A 64 2.93 1.47 14.12
N LEU A 65 1.98 2.41 13.99
CA LEU A 65 1.14 2.84 15.11
C LEU A 65 0.26 1.70 15.64
N VAL A 66 -0.32 0.88 14.76
CA VAL A 66 -1.12 -0.29 15.16
C VAL A 66 -0.24 -1.31 15.88
N TYR A 67 0.96 -1.57 15.38
CA TYR A 67 1.92 -2.46 16.03
C TYR A 67 2.26 -1.97 17.45
N VAL A 68 2.81 -0.76 17.58
CA VAL A 68 3.25 -0.21 18.87
C VAL A 68 2.12 -0.16 19.91
N LYS A 69 0.89 0.12 19.49
CA LYS A 69 -0.24 0.29 20.40
C LYS A 69 -0.95 -1.00 20.78
N TYR A 70 -1.01 -1.98 19.88
CA TYR A 70 -1.87 -3.15 20.04
C TYR A 70 -1.19 -4.51 19.85
N LEU A 71 -0.05 -4.57 19.14
CA LEU A 71 0.62 -5.81 18.77
C LEU A 71 2.09 -5.70 19.15
N THR A 72 2.47 -6.13 20.35
CA THR A 72 3.85 -6.00 20.86
C THR A 72 4.60 -7.34 20.85
N ASP A 73 4.25 -8.24 19.92
CA ASP A 73 4.88 -9.55 19.79
C ASP A 73 5.91 -9.60 18.66
N LEU A 74 7.00 -10.34 18.90
CA LEU A 74 8.14 -10.41 17.98
C LEU A 74 7.79 -11.07 16.64
N ILE A 75 6.89 -12.06 16.66
CA ILE A 75 6.49 -12.80 15.44
C ILE A 75 5.75 -11.86 14.48
N THR A 76 4.79 -11.11 15.00
CA THR A 76 4.08 -10.08 14.24
C THR A 76 5.03 -9.01 13.72
N LEU A 77 6.00 -8.55 14.54
CA LEU A 77 6.96 -7.57 14.07
C LEU A 77 7.72 -8.04 12.83
N ILE A 78 8.27 -9.27 12.90
CA ILE A 78 9.03 -9.86 11.80
C ILE A 78 8.13 -10.02 10.57
N TYR A 79 6.90 -10.49 10.75
CA TYR A 79 5.95 -10.65 9.66
C TYR A 79 5.63 -9.32 8.98
N LEU A 80 5.23 -8.29 9.75
CA LEU A 80 4.87 -6.97 9.22
C LEU A 80 6.07 -6.30 8.52
N MET A 81 7.27 -6.44 9.09
CA MET A 81 8.49 -5.89 8.50
C MET A 81 8.80 -6.49 7.13
N ILE A 82 8.79 -7.82 7.03
CA ILE A 82 9.18 -8.53 5.80
C ILE A 82 8.09 -8.46 4.72
N THR A 83 6.83 -8.59 5.11
CA THR A 83 5.72 -8.77 4.15
C THR A 83 5.00 -7.48 3.79
N LEU A 84 5.07 -6.43 4.63
CA LEU A 84 4.38 -5.16 4.40
C LEU A 84 5.36 -3.99 4.29
N ILE A 85 6.12 -3.70 5.34
CA ILE A 85 6.90 -2.45 5.42
C ILE A 85 8.01 -2.44 4.36
N LEU A 86 8.81 -3.51 4.27
CA LEU A 86 9.90 -3.58 3.31
C LEU A 86 9.40 -3.56 1.85
N PRO A 87 8.34 -4.29 1.47
CA PRO A 87 7.71 -4.14 0.16
C PRO A 87 7.19 -2.73 -0.12
N TYR A 88 6.53 -2.05 0.84
CA TYR A 88 6.06 -0.67 0.64
C TYR A 88 7.23 0.31 0.43
N LEU A 89 8.32 0.16 1.17
CA LEU A 89 9.54 0.96 0.94
C LEU A 89 10.16 0.69 -0.43
N PHE A 90 10.18 -0.57 -0.87
CA PHE A 90 10.65 -0.92 -2.20
C PHE A 90 9.75 -0.35 -3.30
N ILE A 91 8.43 -0.33 -3.10
CA ILE A 91 7.48 0.32 -4.01
C ILE A 91 7.77 1.82 -4.10
N ILE A 92 7.98 2.51 -2.97
CA ILE A 92 8.36 3.93 -2.96
C ILE A 92 9.60 4.15 -3.84
N TYR A 93 10.65 3.36 -3.62
CA TYR A 93 11.87 3.45 -4.43
C TYR A 93 11.59 3.25 -5.92
N ARG A 94 10.80 2.24 -6.28
CA ARG A 94 10.44 1.95 -7.68
C ARG A 94 9.61 3.07 -8.30
N ILE A 95 8.64 3.62 -7.59
CA ILE A 95 7.78 4.72 -8.08
C ILE A 95 8.60 5.99 -8.36
N ILE A 96 9.54 6.33 -7.48
CA ILE A 96 10.40 7.50 -7.68
C ILE A 96 11.22 7.33 -8.97
N LYS A 97 11.78 6.13 -9.17
CA LYS A 97 12.64 5.81 -10.32
C LYS A 97 11.90 5.36 -11.59
N ALA A 98 10.58 5.25 -11.56
CA ALA A 98 9.78 4.73 -12.66
C ALA A 98 9.65 5.77 -13.78
N ASP A 99 10.04 5.42 -15.00
CA ASP A 99 9.92 6.30 -16.17
C ASP A 99 9.04 5.71 -17.27
N SER A 100 8.50 4.50 -17.05
CA SER A 100 7.69 3.79 -18.04
C SER A 100 6.43 3.17 -17.43
N GLY A 101 5.39 2.97 -18.26
CA GLY A 101 4.15 2.28 -17.87
C GLY A 101 4.40 0.90 -17.25
N ARG A 102 5.41 0.17 -17.73
CA ARG A 102 5.79 -1.17 -17.20
C ARG A 102 6.27 -1.11 -15.74
N ASP A 103 6.94 -0.03 -15.35
CA ASP A 103 7.38 0.14 -13.96
C ASP A 103 6.18 0.39 -13.03
N TYR A 104 5.20 1.17 -13.48
CA TYR A 104 3.96 1.40 -12.74
C TYR A 104 3.11 0.12 -12.65
N HIS A 105 3.05 -0.68 -13.72
CA HIS A 105 2.40 -1.98 -13.70
C HIS A 105 3.01 -2.93 -12.67
N PHE A 106 4.34 -3.00 -12.62
CA PHE A 106 5.05 -3.79 -11.63
C PHE A 106 4.76 -3.29 -10.21
N ALA A 107 4.80 -1.97 -9.98
CA ALA A 107 4.51 -1.38 -8.68
C ALA A 107 3.06 -1.64 -8.23
N SER A 108 2.09 -1.52 -9.13
CA SER A 108 0.68 -1.82 -8.89
C SER A 108 0.46 -3.30 -8.54
N SER A 109 1.12 -4.19 -9.27
CA SER A 109 1.08 -5.64 -9.02
C SER A 109 1.71 -5.99 -7.67
N LEU A 110 2.83 -5.37 -7.32
CA LEU A 110 3.47 -5.57 -6.02
C LEU A 110 2.58 -5.06 -4.87
N TYR A 111 1.94 -3.89 -5.04
CA TYR A 111 0.94 -3.38 -4.10
C TYR A 111 -0.19 -4.40 -3.86
N LYS A 112 -0.69 -5.04 -4.93
CA LYS A 112 -1.72 -6.08 -4.85
C LYS A 112 -1.25 -7.29 -4.03
N ILE A 113 -0.02 -7.74 -4.24
CA ILE A 113 0.57 -8.85 -3.48
C ILE A 113 0.73 -8.46 -2.00
N THR A 114 1.23 -7.26 -1.72
CA THR A 114 1.38 -6.75 -0.35
C THR A 114 0.03 -6.68 0.38
N MET A 115 -1.04 -6.25 -0.30
CA MET A 115 -2.40 -6.28 0.28
C MET A 115 -2.86 -7.70 0.60
N LEU A 116 -2.62 -8.67 -0.29
CA LEU A 116 -2.97 -10.07 -0.05
C LEU A 116 -2.22 -10.64 1.17
N LEU A 117 -0.91 -10.39 1.26
CA LEU A 117 -0.10 -10.78 2.42
C LEU A 117 -0.62 -10.14 3.71
N GLY A 118 -1.05 -8.87 3.65
CA GLY A 118 -1.67 -8.19 4.78
C GLY A 118 -2.95 -8.88 5.27
N VAL A 119 -3.79 -9.40 4.37
CA VAL A 119 -4.97 -10.18 4.75
C VAL A 119 -4.58 -11.53 5.32
N LEU A 120 -3.58 -12.20 4.74
CA LEU A 120 -3.07 -13.50 5.22
C LEU A 120 -2.43 -13.44 6.61
N TYR A 121 -2.04 -12.25 7.08
CA TYR A 121 -1.62 -12.05 8.47
C TYR A 121 -2.66 -12.53 9.49
N SER A 122 -3.96 -12.49 9.17
CA SER A 122 -5.02 -13.01 10.04
C SER A 122 -4.79 -14.47 10.46
N LEU A 123 -4.23 -15.31 9.58
CA LEU A 123 -3.89 -16.71 9.89
C LEU A 123 -2.71 -16.81 10.88
N VAL A 124 -1.74 -15.90 10.75
CA VAL A 124 -0.60 -15.83 11.68
C VAL A 124 -1.07 -15.35 13.05
N ALA A 125 -1.95 -14.35 13.08
CA ALA A 125 -2.55 -13.86 14.31
C ALA A 125 -3.35 -14.98 15.01
N ASP A 126 -4.16 -15.75 14.28
CA ASP A 126 -4.89 -16.90 14.84
C ASP A 126 -3.94 -17.96 15.42
N TYR A 127 -2.85 -18.29 14.72
CA TYR A 127 -1.82 -19.21 15.23
C TYR A 127 -1.17 -18.71 16.52
N ILE A 128 -0.86 -17.41 16.62
CA ILE A 128 -0.28 -16.80 17.82
C ILE A 128 -1.27 -16.88 18.99
N ILE A 129 -2.53 -16.57 18.75
CA ILE A 129 -3.58 -16.61 19.78
C ILE A 129 -3.75 -18.04 20.30
N ASN A 130 -3.91 -19.03 19.40
CA ASN A 130 -4.12 -20.43 19.77
C ASN A 130 -2.90 -21.09 20.47
N LYS A 131 -1.70 -20.52 20.34
CA LYS A 131 -0.50 -20.98 21.06
C LYS A 131 -0.34 -20.34 22.44
N THR A 132 -1.01 -19.20 22.68
CA THR A 132 -0.89 -18.42 23.92
C THR A 132 -1.95 -18.83 24.96
N PHE A 133 -3.01 -19.53 24.54
CA PHE A 133 -4.04 -20.17 25.38
C PHE A 133 -3.82 -21.68 25.46
#